data_AF-K8WVC3-F1
#
_entry.id   AF-K8WVC3-F1
#
_cell.length_a   1.000
_cell.length_b   1.000
_cell.length_c   1.000
_cell.angle_alpha   90.00
_cell.angle_beta   90.00
_cell.angle_gamma   90.00
#
_symmetry.space_group_name_H-M   'P 1'
#
loop_
_entity.id
_entity.type
_entity.pdbx_description
1 polymer ?
#
loop_
_entity_poly.entity_id
_entity_poly.type
_entity_poly.pdbx_seq_one_letter_code
_entity_poly.pdbx_strand_id
1 'polypeptide(L)'
;MNIIIGFSNFSFDVQSFSSFKEIQDQFDKFKLIKSQLNQKGVFSYLAYDILEDQYYSQSLVQQFANFSFGKDKQVIAAFKMRLEREYYIGFNRQYSGSTLKDLSRSPSESNQVCYTLYAPNGFNSTEYTSIKNITEFSSYYEDILGRYPISIKSYYERATSHFTNIIYHDDCEMTLNRVHDGFCNYSIAITQCLRALNDSSPFTGRNFIRLTRSIGSKAGYDCTPQGHSHKHFQFKFEYNGQIYPNLNCNHHLKPSKRNNEGDTKHYHKRIYFGFIPINESEYKIAIAAIGPHISTHNSQDRYAPES
;
A
#
# COMPACT_ATOMS: atom_id res chain seq x y z
N MET A 1 -6.40 -3.20 -8.72
CA MET A 1 -7.76 -2.88 -8.29
C MET A 1 -7.67 -1.79 -7.24
N ASN A 2 -8.64 -0.89 -7.21
CA ASN A 2 -8.77 0.05 -6.10
C ASN A 2 -9.19 -0.70 -4.84
N ILE A 3 -8.95 -0.10 -3.67
CA ILE A 3 -9.29 -0.69 -2.38
C ILE A 3 -10.35 0.17 -1.70
N ILE A 4 -11.47 -0.44 -1.32
CA ILE A 4 -12.49 0.16 -0.47
C ILE A 4 -12.37 -0.43 0.93
N ILE A 5 -12.24 0.46 1.92
CA ILE A 5 -12.14 0.09 3.33
C ILE A 5 -13.44 0.49 4.03
N GLY A 6 -14.20 -0.53 4.46
CA GLY A 6 -15.47 -0.36 5.16
C GLY A 6 -15.29 -0.18 6.66
N PHE A 7 -16.03 0.77 7.22
CA PHE A 7 -16.12 1.08 8.65
C PHE A 7 -17.58 0.94 9.11
N SER A 8 -17.82 0.28 10.24
CA SER A 8 -19.13 0.22 10.91
C SER A 8 -18.92 0.04 12.42
N ASN A 9 -19.94 -0.42 13.15
CA ASN A 9 -19.84 -0.81 14.56
C ASN A 9 -18.72 -1.83 14.83
N PHE A 10 -18.40 -2.71 13.87
CA PHE A 10 -17.33 -3.69 13.98
C PHE A 10 -15.93 -3.08 14.01
N SER A 11 -15.83 -1.80 13.65
CA SER A 11 -14.59 -1.04 13.67
C SER A 11 -14.28 -0.45 15.05
N PHE A 12 -15.21 -0.51 16.01
CA PHE A 12 -14.96 -0.04 17.37
C PHE A 12 -14.08 -1.01 18.17
N ASP A 13 -13.23 -0.45 19.02
CA ASP A 13 -12.38 -1.21 19.95
C ASP A 13 -13.20 -1.84 21.09
N VAL A 14 -14.33 -1.23 21.43
CA VAL A 14 -15.23 -1.70 22.49
C VAL A 14 -16.67 -1.77 21.97
N GLN A 15 -17.47 -2.65 22.57
CA GLN A 15 -18.83 -2.94 22.11
C GLN A 15 -19.93 -2.41 23.03
N SER A 16 -19.55 -1.84 24.18
CA SER A 16 -20.46 -1.24 25.15
C SER A 16 -19.92 0.11 25.57
N PHE A 17 -20.79 1.11 25.61
CA PHE A 17 -20.47 2.48 25.97
C PHE A 17 -21.29 2.89 27.20
N SER A 18 -20.74 3.78 28.01
CA SER A 18 -21.41 4.39 29.16
C SER A 18 -21.83 5.84 28.89
N SER A 19 -21.28 6.46 27.84
CA SER A 19 -21.52 7.86 27.49
C SER A 19 -21.31 8.17 26.02
N PHE A 20 -21.85 9.31 25.56
CA PHE A 20 -21.58 9.83 24.21
C PHE A 20 -20.09 10.17 23.99
N LYS A 21 -19.35 10.49 25.05
CA LYS A 21 -17.92 10.84 24.94
C LYS A 21 -17.09 9.62 24.52
N GLU A 22 -17.35 8.45 25.09
CA GLU A 22 -16.63 7.23 24.70
C GLU A 22 -16.89 6.86 23.23
N ILE A 23 -18.09 7.13 22.72
CA ILE A 23 -18.40 6.94 21.29
C ILE A 23 -17.64 7.95 20.43
N GLN A 24 -17.56 9.22 20.85
CA GLN A 24 -16.75 10.23 20.16
C GLN A 24 -15.29 9.80 20.06
N ASP A 25 -14.74 9.24 21.15
CA ASP A 25 -13.36 8.77 21.17
C ASP A 25 -13.12 7.64 20.14
N GLN A 26 -14.11 6.79 19.87
CA GLN A 26 -14.02 5.80 18.80
C GLN A 26 -14.05 6.44 17.40
N PHE A 27 -14.91 7.42 17.17
CA PHE A 27 -14.95 8.12 15.88
C PHE A 27 -13.71 9.00 15.64
N ASP A 28 -13.09 9.55 16.70
CA ASP A 28 -11.79 10.22 16.61
C ASP A 28 -10.70 9.25 16.13
N LYS A 29 -10.72 7.99 16.60
CA LYS A 29 -9.84 6.94 16.06
C LYS A 29 -10.10 6.64 14.59
N PHE A 30 -11.36 6.65 14.14
CA PHE A 30 -11.66 6.42 12.71
C PHE A 30 -11.04 7.50 11.83
N LYS A 31 -11.08 8.78 12.26
CA LYS A 31 -10.41 9.86 11.54
C LYS A 31 -8.90 9.65 11.48
N LEU A 32 -8.29 9.26 12.60
CA LEU A 32 -6.86 8.97 12.66
C LEU A 32 -6.48 7.84 11.70
N ILE A 33 -7.18 6.71 11.78
CA ILE A 33 -6.96 5.56 10.90
C ILE A 33 -7.17 5.94 9.43
N LYS A 34 -8.27 6.63 9.10
CA LYS A 34 -8.51 7.14 7.74
C LYS A 34 -7.36 8.02 7.22
N SER A 35 -6.79 8.87 8.07
CA SER A 35 -5.66 9.74 7.67
C SER A 35 -4.38 8.96 7.35
N GLN A 36 -4.22 7.77 7.94
CA GLN A 36 -3.11 6.86 7.69
C GLN A 36 -3.34 5.97 6.46
N LEU A 37 -4.59 5.79 6.03
CA LEU A 37 -5.02 5.04 4.85
C LEU A 37 -5.14 5.95 3.62
N ASN A 38 -4.07 6.69 3.32
CA ASN A 38 -4.04 7.75 2.31
C ASN A 38 -3.36 7.35 0.99
N GLN A 39 -3.06 6.06 0.81
CA GLN A 39 -2.40 5.54 -0.38
C GLN A 39 -3.32 5.71 -1.61
N LYS A 40 -2.72 5.83 -2.79
CA LYS A 40 -3.44 6.04 -4.04
C LYS A 40 -4.42 4.89 -4.30
N GLY A 41 -5.63 5.21 -4.73
CA GLY A 41 -6.65 4.20 -5.04
C GLY A 41 -7.27 3.54 -3.81
N VAL A 42 -7.11 4.13 -2.62
CA VAL A 42 -7.80 3.73 -1.39
C VAL A 42 -8.95 4.69 -1.11
N PHE A 43 -10.11 4.13 -0.76
CA PHE A 43 -11.31 4.90 -0.43
C PHE A 43 -11.93 4.38 0.87
N SER A 44 -12.27 5.29 1.78
CA SER A 44 -12.88 4.93 3.07
C SER A 44 -14.39 5.11 3.01
N TYR A 45 -15.12 4.06 3.40
CA TYR A 45 -16.57 4.02 3.45
C TYR A 45 -17.04 3.83 4.88
N LEU A 46 -17.98 4.65 5.33
CA LEU A 46 -18.63 4.50 6.62
C LEU A 46 -20.06 4.03 6.40
N ALA A 47 -20.44 2.95 7.05
CA ALA A 47 -21.80 2.43 6.99
C ALA A 47 -22.82 3.54 7.30
N TYR A 48 -23.82 3.75 6.43
CA TYR A 48 -24.82 4.80 6.69
C TYR A 48 -25.66 4.50 7.93
N ASP A 49 -25.82 3.22 8.26
CA ASP A 49 -26.58 2.66 9.37
C ASP A 49 -25.69 2.36 10.59
N ILE A 50 -24.50 2.95 10.70
CA ILE A 50 -23.56 2.66 11.80
C ILE A 50 -24.17 2.82 13.21
N LEU A 51 -25.19 3.67 13.37
CA LEU A 51 -25.85 3.85 14.67
C LEU A 51 -26.87 2.75 14.96
N GLU A 52 -27.41 2.12 13.93
CA GLU A 52 -28.47 1.12 13.94
C GLU A 52 -27.94 -0.32 13.78
N ASP A 53 -26.76 -0.50 13.18
CA ASP A 53 -26.12 -1.80 12.93
C ASP A 53 -25.90 -2.55 14.26
N GLN A 54 -26.23 -3.84 14.28
CA GLN A 54 -26.19 -4.74 15.44
C GLN A 54 -25.33 -5.95 15.14
N TYR A 55 -24.02 -5.76 15.10
CA TYR A 55 -23.11 -6.85 14.73
C TYR A 55 -22.58 -7.60 15.95
N TYR A 56 -21.81 -6.93 16.80
CA TYR A 56 -21.24 -7.56 17.99
C TYR A 56 -22.08 -7.37 19.25
N SER A 57 -22.98 -6.37 19.27
CA SER A 57 -23.79 -6.04 20.44
C SER A 57 -25.03 -5.21 20.05
N GLN A 58 -25.68 -4.64 21.06
CA GLN A 58 -26.72 -3.65 20.89
C GLN A 58 -26.23 -2.48 20.01
N SER A 59 -27.10 -2.01 19.12
CA SER A 59 -26.87 -0.81 18.32
C SER A 59 -26.56 0.39 19.22
N LEU A 60 -25.82 1.38 18.71
CA LEU A 60 -25.56 2.61 19.47
C LEU A 60 -26.87 3.27 19.91
N VAL A 61 -27.89 3.27 19.05
CA VAL A 61 -29.23 3.80 19.37
C VAL A 61 -29.86 3.08 20.58
N GLN A 62 -29.73 1.77 20.69
CA GLN A 62 -30.20 1.02 21.86
C GLN A 62 -29.36 1.35 23.11
N GLN A 63 -28.05 1.49 22.97
CA GLN A 63 -27.16 1.82 24.08
C GLN A 63 -27.45 3.20 24.66
N PHE A 64 -27.90 4.17 23.84
CA PHE A 64 -28.28 5.50 24.31
C PHE A 64 -29.32 5.44 25.43
N ALA A 65 -30.28 4.51 25.37
CA ALA A 65 -31.30 4.38 26.40
C ALA A 65 -30.74 4.10 27.81
N ASN A 66 -29.50 3.58 27.88
CA ASN A 66 -28.81 3.25 29.12
C ASN A 66 -27.92 4.40 29.65
N PHE A 67 -27.72 5.47 28.87
CA PHE A 67 -26.92 6.60 29.32
C PHE A 67 -27.74 7.48 30.27
N SER A 68 -27.06 8.08 31.25
CA SER A 68 -27.69 9.02 32.20
C SER A 68 -28.48 10.13 31.50
N PHE A 69 -28.01 10.59 30.32
CA PHE A 69 -28.63 11.64 29.52
C PHE A 69 -29.36 11.13 28.27
N GLY A 70 -29.34 9.83 27.97
CA GLY A 70 -29.84 9.32 26.70
C GLY A 70 -31.37 9.14 26.64
N LYS A 71 -32.10 9.57 27.67
CA LYS A 71 -33.55 9.81 27.57
C LYS A 71 -33.89 11.17 26.95
N ASP A 72 -32.94 12.10 26.91
CA ASP A 72 -33.14 13.42 26.32
C ASP A 72 -32.97 13.36 24.79
N LYS A 73 -34.09 13.54 24.08
CA LYS A 73 -34.13 13.54 22.62
C LYS A 73 -33.30 14.67 22.01
N GLN A 74 -33.22 15.83 22.65
CA GLN A 74 -32.45 16.96 22.15
C GLN A 74 -30.95 16.68 22.24
N VAL A 75 -30.50 16.05 23.33
CA VAL A 75 -29.10 15.65 23.50
C VAL A 75 -28.71 14.60 22.45
N ILE A 76 -29.55 13.58 22.23
CA ILE A 76 -29.30 12.58 21.17
C ILE A 76 -29.27 13.25 19.79
N ALA A 77 -30.21 14.15 19.50
CA ALA A 77 -30.26 14.87 18.22
C ALA A 77 -29.00 15.74 18.01
N ALA A 78 -28.56 16.47 19.05
CA ALA A 78 -27.33 17.26 19.02
C ALA A 78 -26.10 16.38 18.78
N PHE A 79 -26.04 15.22 19.43
CA PHE A 79 -24.97 14.26 19.22
C PHE A 79 -24.94 13.72 17.77
N LYS A 80 -26.09 13.29 17.24
CA LYS A 80 -26.20 12.83 15.83
C LYS A 80 -25.79 13.92 14.83
N MET A 81 -26.24 15.16 15.04
CA MET A 81 -25.81 16.29 14.20
C MET A 81 -24.30 16.51 14.26
N ARG A 82 -23.69 16.34 15.43
CA ARG A 82 -22.24 16.43 15.59
C ARG A 82 -21.51 15.33 14.83
N LEU A 83 -22.01 14.09 14.87
CA LEU A 83 -21.44 12.99 14.09
C LEU A 83 -21.43 13.30 12.59
N GLU A 84 -22.54 13.78 12.04
CA GLU A 84 -22.64 14.18 10.62
C GLU A 84 -21.67 15.32 10.27
N ARG A 85 -21.63 16.37 11.11
CA ARG A 85 -20.84 17.58 10.85
C ARG A 85 -19.35 17.43 11.08
N GLU A 86 -18.93 16.53 11.96
CA GLU A 86 -17.53 16.42 12.35
C GLU A 86 -16.93 15.09 11.97
N TYR A 87 -17.63 13.98 12.21
CA TYR A 87 -17.04 12.64 12.23
C TYR A 87 -17.23 11.85 10.94
N TYR A 88 -18.31 12.12 10.22
CA TYR A 88 -18.60 11.43 8.96
C TYR A 88 -17.97 12.12 7.75
N ILE A 89 -17.42 13.32 7.92
CA ILE A 89 -16.77 14.07 6.84
C ILE A 89 -15.65 13.26 6.19
N GLY A 90 -15.70 13.21 4.85
CA GLY A 90 -14.69 12.55 4.03
C GLY A 90 -14.85 11.03 3.91
N PHE A 91 -15.85 10.44 4.56
CA PHE A 91 -16.26 9.07 4.28
C PHE A 91 -17.36 9.04 3.22
N ASN A 92 -17.33 8.03 2.35
CA ASN A 92 -18.49 7.71 1.52
C ASN A 92 -19.49 6.87 2.34
N ARG A 93 -20.78 7.22 2.30
CA ARG A 93 -21.85 6.57 3.07
C ARG A 93 -22.91 5.88 2.19
N GLN A 94 -22.51 5.36 1.04
CA GLN A 94 -23.43 4.71 0.10
C GLN A 94 -23.95 3.35 0.58
N TYR A 95 -23.20 2.66 1.45
CA TYR A 95 -23.48 1.26 1.82
C TYR A 95 -23.85 1.12 3.30
N SER A 96 -24.66 0.10 3.60
CA SER A 96 -24.90 -0.34 4.97
C SER A 96 -23.74 -1.18 5.50
N GLY A 97 -23.69 -1.40 6.80
CA GLY A 97 -22.74 -2.31 7.44
C GLY A 97 -22.85 -3.74 6.91
N SER A 98 -24.08 -4.22 6.64
CA SER A 98 -24.31 -5.53 6.03
C SER A 98 -23.76 -5.62 4.60
N THR A 99 -24.05 -4.63 3.76
CA THR A 99 -23.55 -4.60 2.37
C THR A 99 -22.03 -4.54 2.32
N LEU A 100 -21.39 -3.74 3.18
CA LEU A 100 -19.92 -3.70 3.25
C LEU A 100 -19.32 -5.07 3.58
N LYS A 101 -19.92 -5.81 4.51
CA LYS A 101 -19.49 -7.18 4.84
C LYS A 101 -19.63 -8.13 3.66
N ASP A 102 -20.78 -8.12 3.00
CA ASP A 102 -21.02 -9.00 1.85
C ASP A 102 -20.05 -8.72 0.70
N LEU A 103 -19.77 -7.44 0.44
CA LEU A 103 -18.79 -7.02 -0.57
C LEU A 103 -17.35 -7.42 -0.22
N SER A 104 -16.99 -7.48 1.07
CA SER A 104 -15.63 -7.87 1.51
C SER A 104 -15.29 -9.36 1.37
N ARG A 105 -16.26 -10.19 0.97
CA ARG A 105 -16.05 -11.63 0.83
C ARG A 105 -15.17 -11.99 -0.37
N SER A 106 -15.22 -11.18 -1.42
CA SER A 106 -14.42 -11.42 -2.62
C SER A 106 -14.15 -10.13 -3.41
N PRO A 107 -13.03 -10.07 -4.16
CA PRO A 107 -12.78 -8.98 -5.10
C PRO A 107 -13.88 -8.88 -6.18
N SER A 108 -14.24 -7.64 -6.54
CA SER A 108 -15.10 -7.37 -7.69
C SER A 108 -14.24 -7.09 -8.92
N GLU A 109 -14.02 -8.11 -9.74
CA GLU A 109 -13.17 -7.99 -10.94
C GLU A 109 -13.76 -7.05 -11.98
N SER A 110 -15.08 -7.11 -12.20
CA SER A 110 -15.80 -6.27 -13.17
C SER A 110 -15.67 -4.78 -12.85
N ASN A 111 -15.72 -4.41 -11.57
CA ASN A 111 -15.57 -3.03 -11.12
C ASN A 111 -14.11 -2.66 -10.82
N GLN A 112 -13.18 -3.63 -10.89
CA GLN A 112 -11.78 -3.48 -10.49
C GLN A 112 -11.58 -2.95 -9.07
N VAL A 113 -12.37 -3.46 -8.12
CA VAL A 113 -12.34 -3.04 -6.71
C VAL A 113 -12.20 -4.25 -5.79
N CYS A 114 -11.36 -4.12 -4.77
CA CYS A 114 -11.29 -5.02 -3.64
C CYS A 114 -11.88 -4.34 -2.40
N TYR A 115 -12.74 -5.05 -1.67
CA TYR A 115 -13.32 -4.55 -0.43
C TYR A 115 -12.62 -5.23 0.75
N THR A 116 -12.33 -4.46 1.78
CA THR A 116 -11.86 -4.96 3.07
C THR A 116 -12.51 -4.18 4.20
N LEU A 117 -12.58 -4.75 5.39
CA LEU A 117 -13.17 -4.12 6.57
C LEU A 117 -12.07 -3.70 7.54
N TYR A 118 -12.19 -2.51 8.13
CA TYR A 118 -11.38 -2.19 9.30
C TYR A 118 -12.06 -2.75 10.55
N ALA A 119 -11.45 -3.77 11.16
CA ALA A 119 -11.98 -4.47 12.32
C ALA A 119 -10.85 -4.76 13.31
N PRO A 120 -10.51 -3.84 14.23
CA PRO A 120 -9.36 -3.98 15.13
C PRO A 120 -9.46 -5.21 16.04
N ASN A 121 -10.69 -5.58 16.42
CA ASN A 121 -10.98 -6.77 17.21
C ASN A 121 -11.08 -8.07 16.38
N GLY A 122 -10.97 -7.96 15.05
CA GLY A 122 -11.08 -9.08 14.11
C GLY A 122 -12.47 -9.71 14.03
N PHE A 123 -12.64 -10.60 13.05
CA PHE A 123 -13.82 -11.44 12.90
C PHE A 123 -13.49 -12.88 13.30
N ASN A 124 -14.48 -13.59 13.85
CA ASN A 124 -14.38 -15.04 14.08
C ASN A 124 -14.58 -15.87 12.79
N SER A 125 -14.81 -15.21 11.65
CA SER A 125 -15.02 -15.83 10.35
C SER A 125 -13.87 -15.46 9.40
N THR A 126 -13.39 -16.46 8.65
CA THR A 126 -12.42 -16.27 7.57
C THR A 126 -13.07 -15.87 6.25
N GLU A 127 -14.41 -15.77 6.20
CA GLU A 127 -15.15 -15.40 4.99
C GLU A 127 -15.00 -13.92 4.62
N TYR A 128 -14.68 -13.07 5.59
CA TYR A 128 -14.56 -11.63 5.38
C TYR A 128 -13.10 -11.21 5.30
N THR A 129 -12.77 -10.45 4.26
CA THR A 129 -11.48 -9.77 4.21
C THR A 129 -11.49 -8.61 5.19
N SER A 130 -10.55 -8.61 6.13
CA SER A 130 -10.44 -7.54 7.13
C SER A 130 -9.00 -7.24 7.49
N ILE A 131 -8.79 -6.03 7.97
CA ILE A 131 -7.53 -5.51 8.48
C ILE A 131 -7.76 -4.99 9.90
N LYS A 132 -6.82 -5.29 10.80
CA LYS A 132 -6.90 -4.86 12.21
C LYS A 132 -6.12 -3.58 12.48
N ASN A 133 -5.10 -3.32 11.67
CA ASN A 133 -4.15 -2.23 11.87
C ASN A 133 -3.47 -1.85 10.56
N ILE A 134 -2.64 -0.80 10.61
CA ILE A 134 -1.94 -0.26 9.44
C ILE A 134 -0.90 -1.24 8.87
N THR A 135 -0.28 -2.09 9.69
CA THR A 135 0.68 -3.09 9.22
C THR A 135 -0.01 -4.17 8.36
N GLU A 136 -1.17 -4.64 8.82
CA GLU A 136 -2.01 -5.56 8.05
C GLU A 136 -2.52 -4.90 6.77
N PHE A 137 -2.93 -3.62 6.84
CA PHE A 137 -3.29 -2.85 5.66
C PHE A 137 -2.14 -2.75 4.65
N SER A 138 -0.90 -2.47 5.09
CA SER A 138 0.26 -2.41 4.20
C SER A 138 0.45 -3.71 3.44
N SER A 139 0.38 -4.84 4.16
CA SER A 139 0.51 -6.17 3.56
C SER A 139 -0.64 -6.47 2.58
N TYR A 140 -1.86 -6.09 2.93
CA TYR A 140 -3.03 -6.24 2.05
C TYR A 140 -2.91 -5.36 0.79
N TYR A 141 -2.49 -4.11 0.94
CA TYR A 141 -2.28 -3.18 -0.17
C TYR A 141 -1.24 -3.72 -1.16
N GLU A 142 -0.12 -4.24 -0.65
CA GLU A 142 0.93 -4.88 -1.43
C GLU A 142 0.42 -6.11 -2.19
N ASP A 143 -0.39 -6.96 -1.55
CA ASP A 143 -0.98 -8.15 -2.18
C ASP A 143 -1.89 -7.74 -3.35
N ILE A 144 -2.80 -6.78 -3.14
CA ILE A 144 -3.69 -6.28 -4.20
C ILE A 144 -2.92 -5.55 -5.30
N LEU A 145 -1.87 -4.81 -4.95
CA LEU A 145 -1.00 -4.13 -5.91
C LEU A 145 -0.29 -5.13 -6.82
N GLY A 146 0.21 -6.23 -6.24
CA GLY A 146 0.91 -7.29 -6.97
C GLY A 146 -0.01 -8.18 -7.80
N ARG A 147 -1.12 -8.65 -7.23
CA ARG A 147 -2.01 -9.64 -7.88
C ARG A 147 -2.94 -9.02 -8.92
N TYR A 148 -3.38 -7.79 -8.69
CA TYR A 148 -4.41 -7.16 -9.51
C TYR A 148 -3.95 -5.80 -10.07
N PRO A 149 -2.87 -5.73 -10.87
CA PRO A 149 -2.51 -4.49 -11.56
C PRO A 149 -3.63 -4.08 -12.52
N ILE A 150 -4.00 -2.79 -12.54
CA ILE A 150 -5.01 -2.25 -13.47
C ILE A 150 -4.35 -1.83 -14.79
N SER A 151 -3.29 -1.05 -14.68
CA SER A 151 -2.47 -0.55 -15.78
C SER A 151 -1.09 -0.20 -15.24
N ILE A 152 -0.11 0.02 -16.12
CA ILE A 152 1.24 0.46 -15.72
C ILE A 152 1.17 1.75 -14.91
N LYS A 153 0.45 2.75 -15.42
CA LYS A 153 0.26 4.02 -14.74
C LYS A 153 -0.37 3.85 -13.37
N SER A 154 -1.48 3.11 -13.28
CA SER A 154 -2.16 2.85 -12.01
C SER A 154 -1.25 2.11 -11.02
N TYR A 155 -0.50 1.10 -11.47
CA TYR A 155 0.44 0.37 -10.64
C TYR A 155 1.55 1.29 -10.12
N TYR A 156 2.16 2.09 -11.00
CA TYR A 156 3.25 3.00 -10.65
C TYR A 156 2.81 4.08 -9.65
N GLU A 157 1.68 4.76 -9.90
CA GLU A 157 1.13 5.76 -8.96
C GLU A 157 0.81 5.14 -7.59
N ARG A 158 0.31 3.90 -7.58
CA ARG A 158 0.00 3.17 -6.34
C ARG A 158 1.25 2.72 -5.60
N ALA A 159 2.25 2.20 -6.29
CA ALA A 159 3.52 1.78 -5.72
C ALA A 159 4.29 2.96 -5.14
N THR A 160 4.36 4.08 -5.86
CA THR A 160 5.03 5.32 -5.42
C THR A 160 4.34 5.93 -4.20
N SER A 161 3.01 5.88 -4.12
CA SER A 161 2.27 6.36 -2.93
C SER A 161 2.45 5.49 -1.68
N HIS A 162 2.84 4.22 -1.84
CA HIS A 162 2.93 3.25 -0.75
C HIS A 162 4.38 3.06 -0.27
N PHE A 163 5.30 2.81 -1.19
CA PHE A 163 6.72 2.64 -0.91
C PHE A 163 7.41 4.00 -0.89
N THR A 164 7.18 4.76 0.17
CA THR A 164 7.60 6.16 0.30
C THR A 164 9.05 6.33 0.75
N ASN A 165 9.72 5.27 1.20
CA ASN A 165 11.12 5.36 1.63
C ASN A 165 12.11 5.31 0.46
N ILE A 166 11.66 5.06 -0.76
CA ILE A 166 12.48 4.98 -1.97
C ILE A 166 12.25 6.19 -2.86
N ILE A 167 13.32 6.61 -3.55
CA ILE A 167 13.27 7.69 -4.53
C ILE A 167 13.18 7.06 -5.92
N TYR A 168 12.14 7.38 -6.67
CA TYR A 168 11.96 6.85 -8.02
C TYR A 168 12.50 7.85 -9.04
N HIS A 169 13.17 7.35 -10.07
CA HIS A 169 13.53 8.15 -11.23
C HIS A 169 12.28 8.45 -12.07
N ASP A 170 12.23 9.63 -12.70
CA ASP A 170 11.09 10.09 -13.51
C ASP A 170 10.72 9.10 -14.62
N ASP A 171 11.74 8.49 -15.25
CA ASP A 171 11.52 7.49 -16.32
C ASP A 171 11.05 6.12 -15.81
N CYS A 172 10.98 5.86 -14.50
CA CYS A 172 10.67 4.52 -13.98
C CYS A 172 9.32 3.99 -14.49
N GLU A 173 8.29 4.84 -14.57
CA GLU A 173 6.99 4.45 -15.11
C GLU A 173 7.13 3.94 -16.55
N MET A 174 7.88 4.65 -17.39
CA MET A 174 8.10 4.27 -18.77
C MET A 174 8.88 2.96 -18.90
N THR A 175 9.79 2.66 -17.97
CA THR A 175 10.55 1.40 -18.01
C THR A 175 9.67 0.16 -17.86
N LEU A 176 8.55 0.24 -17.13
CA LEU A 176 7.60 -0.88 -17.01
C LEU A 176 6.98 -1.25 -18.37
N ASN A 177 6.82 -0.30 -19.29
CA ASN A 177 6.33 -0.58 -20.66
C ASN A 177 7.33 -1.40 -21.50
N ARG A 178 8.60 -1.48 -21.08
CA ARG A 178 9.65 -2.20 -21.80
C ARG A 178 9.72 -3.67 -21.44
N VAL A 179 8.81 -4.16 -20.59
CA VAL A 179 8.65 -5.59 -20.32
C VAL A 179 7.86 -6.21 -21.46
N HIS A 180 8.54 -6.89 -22.40
CA HIS A 180 7.96 -7.29 -23.69
C HIS A 180 6.76 -8.24 -23.58
N ASP A 181 6.79 -9.15 -22.63
CA ASP A 181 5.71 -10.09 -22.36
C ASP A 181 4.70 -9.54 -21.35
N GLY A 182 4.79 -8.26 -20.98
CA GLY A 182 3.85 -7.54 -20.14
C GLY A 182 4.20 -7.55 -18.65
N PHE A 183 4.30 -6.37 -18.04
CA PHE A 183 4.69 -6.22 -16.63
C PHE A 183 3.75 -6.95 -15.65
N CYS A 184 2.46 -7.05 -15.99
CA CYS A 184 1.46 -7.74 -15.16
C CYS A 184 1.81 -9.20 -14.91
N ASN A 185 2.65 -9.81 -15.75
CA ASN A 185 3.13 -11.18 -15.55
C ASN A 185 4.17 -11.28 -14.41
N TYR A 186 4.70 -10.17 -13.93
CA TYR A 186 5.76 -10.11 -12.91
C TYR A 186 5.42 -9.18 -11.74
N SER A 187 4.22 -8.63 -11.71
CA SER A 187 3.80 -7.61 -10.75
C SER A 187 3.93 -8.07 -9.29
N ILE A 188 3.73 -9.36 -9.00
CA ILE A 188 3.93 -9.90 -7.64
C ILE A 188 5.42 -9.84 -7.26
N ALA A 189 6.29 -10.36 -8.11
CA ALA A 189 7.73 -10.38 -7.89
C ALA A 189 8.33 -8.96 -7.80
N ILE A 190 7.85 -8.04 -8.66
CA ILE A 190 8.24 -6.63 -8.62
C ILE A 190 7.81 -5.99 -7.29
N THR A 191 6.56 -6.21 -6.86
CA THR A 191 6.06 -5.64 -5.61
C THR A 191 6.83 -6.13 -4.38
N GLN A 192 7.19 -7.42 -4.35
CA GLN A 192 8.06 -7.99 -3.30
C GLN A 192 9.44 -7.32 -3.26
N CYS A 193 10.04 -7.08 -4.44
CA CYS A 193 11.31 -6.37 -4.54
C CYS A 193 11.21 -4.92 -4.05
N LEU A 194 10.14 -4.20 -4.44
CA LEU A 194 9.91 -2.81 -4.00
C LEU A 194 9.73 -2.73 -2.48
N ARG A 195 8.97 -3.65 -1.88
CA ARG A 195 8.84 -3.78 -0.43
C ARG A 195 10.20 -3.99 0.23
N ALA A 196 11.00 -4.94 -0.25
CA ALA A 196 12.32 -5.23 0.33
C ALA A 196 13.27 -4.03 0.28
N LEU A 197 13.23 -3.24 -0.80
CA LEU A 197 13.97 -1.99 -0.93
C LEU A 197 13.44 -0.93 0.04
N ASN A 198 12.12 -0.74 0.09
CA ASN A 198 11.46 0.22 0.98
C ASN A 198 11.77 -0.06 2.47
N ASP A 199 11.67 -1.32 2.89
CA ASP A 199 11.94 -1.78 4.27
C ASP A 199 13.44 -1.74 4.63
N SER A 200 14.30 -1.45 3.66
CA SER A 200 15.74 -1.31 3.85
C SER A 200 16.21 0.12 3.59
N SER A 201 15.28 1.06 3.40
CA SER A 201 15.57 2.47 3.18
C SER A 201 14.88 3.32 4.26
N PRO A 202 15.54 4.33 4.84
CA PRO A 202 16.98 4.53 4.77
C PRO A 202 17.71 3.37 5.48
N PHE A 203 18.97 3.11 5.12
CA PHE A 203 19.82 2.22 5.92
C PHE A 203 21.01 2.98 6.47
N THR A 204 21.53 2.43 7.56
CA THR A 204 22.70 2.95 8.25
C THR A 204 23.93 2.07 7.99
N GLY A 205 25.07 2.72 7.80
CA GLY A 205 26.37 2.09 7.58
C GLY A 205 26.77 1.95 6.10
N ARG A 206 28.08 1.77 5.85
CA ARG A 206 28.67 1.72 4.50
C ARG A 206 28.88 0.29 3.96
N ASN A 207 28.33 -0.73 4.62
CA ASN A 207 28.49 -2.11 4.17
C ASN A 207 27.39 -2.49 3.17
N PHE A 208 27.52 -1.94 1.96
CA PHE A 208 26.56 -2.17 0.86
C PHE A 208 26.44 -3.65 0.48
N ILE A 209 27.50 -4.46 0.65
CA ILE A 209 27.45 -5.91 0.37
C ILE A 209 26.50 -6.62 1.32
N ARG A 210 26.59 -6.33 2.63
CA ARG A 210 25.67 -6.91 3.62
C ARG A 210 24.25 -6.45 3.38
N LEU A 211 24.07 -5.16 3.05
CA LEU A 211 22.78 -4.61 2.69
C LEU A 211 22.18 -5.32 1.46
N THR A 212 22.92 -5.45 0.35
CA THR A 212 22.39 -6.09 -0.86
C THR A 212 22.01 -7.55 -0.62
N ARG A 213 22.79 -8.29 0.19
CA ARG A 213 22.41 -9.65 0.60
C ARG A 213 21.12 -9.66 1.42
N SER A 214 20.96 -8.71 2.35
CA SER A 214 19.74 -8.59 3.15
C SER A 214 18.52 -8.23 2.29
N ILE A 215 18.66 -7.27 1.37
CA ILE A 215 17.61 -6.89 0.41
C ILE A 215 17.22 -8.10 -0.44
N GLY A 216 18.19 -8.82 -1.01
CA GLY A 216 17.92 -10.01 -1.81
C GLY A 216 17.19 -11.10 -1.03
N SER A 217 17.62 -11.35 0.21
CA SER A 217 16.94 -12.31 1.10
C SER A 217 15.51 -11.89 1.43
N LYS A 218 15.26 -10.61 1.72
CA LYS A 218 13.90 -10.08 1.97
C LYS A 218 13.01 -10.17 0.72
N ALA A 219 13.59 -9.91 -0.46
CA ALA A 219 12.87 -9.97 -1.73
C ALA A 219 12.62 -11.41 -2.20
N GLY A 220 13.43 -12.37 -1.75
CA GLY A 220 13.43 -13.74 -2.28
C GLY A 220 14.10 -13.85 -3.65
N TYR A 221 14.99 -12.91 -4.01
CA TYR A 221 15.69 -12.85 -5.30
C TYR A 221 17.14 -12.44 -5.13
N ASP A 222 17.99 -12.80 -6.09
CA ASP A 222 19.36 -12.32 -6.13
C ASP A 222 19.43 -10.81 -6.25
N CYS A 223 20.28 -10.20 -5.42
CA CYS A 223 20.62 -8.79 -5.46
C CYS A 223 22.13 -8.64 -5.65
N THR A 224 22.54 -8.18 -6.83
CA THR A 224 23.96 -8.11 -7.20
C THR A 224 24.31 -6.75 -7.80
N PRO A 225 25.53 -6.23 -7.59
CA PRO A 225 26.03 -5.14 -8.43
C PRO A 225 26.31 -5.67 -9.85
N GLN A 226 26.12 -4.83 -10.86
CA GLN A 226 26.77 -5.04 -12.15
C GLN A 226 28.28 -4.86 -11.92
N GLY A 227 29.07 -5.89 -12.25
CA GLY A 227 30.47 -6.00 -11.84
C GLY A 227 31.36 -4.80 -12.18
N HIS A 228 31.00 -3.99 -13.19
CA HIS A 228 31.68 -2.74 -13.55
C HIS A 228 30.66 -1.60 -13.72
N SER A 229 30.94 -0.43 -13.14
CA SER A 229 30.12 0.78 -13.36
C SER A 229 30.32 1.28 -14.79
N HIS A 230 29.22 1.54 -15.48
CA HIS A 230 29.19 1.99 -16.87
C HIS A 230 28.29 3.22 -16.97
N LYS A 231 28.50 4.10 -17.96
CA LYS A 231 27.66 5.30 -18.19
C LYS A 231 26.15 5.01 -18.26
N HIS A 232 25.78 3.79 -18.64
CA HIS A 232 24.38 3.35 -18.74
C HIS A 232 23.71 3.13 -17.37
N PHE A 233 24.50 2.99 -16.31
CA PHE A 233 24.04 2.90 -14.93
C PHE A 233 24.05 4.25 -14.20
N GLN A 234 24.43 5.34 -14.89
CA GLN A 234 24.43 6.68 -14.30
C GLN A 234 23.11 7.38 -14.62
N PHE A 235 22.41 7.80 -13.57
CA PHE A 235 21.10 8.44 -13.66
C PHE A 235 21.09 9.74 -12.86
N LYS A 236 20.29 10.70 -13.32
CA LYS A 236 20.08 11.95 -12.61
C LYS A 236 18.97 11.75 -11.59
N PHE A 237 19.24 12.08 -10.33
CA PHE A 237 18.21 12.15 -9.29
C PHE A 237 18.18 13.52 -8.65
N GLU A 238 17.02 13.90 -8.12
CA GLU A 238 16.87 15.03 -7.23
C GLU A 238 16.33 14.54 -5.89
N TYR A 239 16.94 14.98 -4.80
CA TYR A 239 16.47 14.67 -3.45
C TYR A 239 16.79 15.84 -2.52
N ASN A 240 15.78 16.33 -1.79
CA ASN A 240 15.88 17.48 -0.89
C ASN A 240 16.56 18.72 -1.52
N GLY A 241 16.24 19.02 -2.79
CA GLY A 241 16.82 20.15 -3.53
C GLY A 241 18.27 19.96 -4.00
N GLN A 242 18.89 18.82 -3.69
CA GLN A 242 20.20 18.45 -4.21
C GLN A 242 20.06 17.60 -5.46
N ILE A 243 20.80 17.97 -6.51
CA ILE A 243 20.88 17.22 -7.76
C ILE A 243 22.08 16.27 -7.72
N TYR A 244 21.82 15.00 -8.01
CA TYR A 244 22.80 13.94 -8.18
C TYR A 244 22.87 13.59 -9.67
N PRO A 245 23.72 14.25 -10.48
CA PRO A 245 23.66 14.16 -11.93
C PRO A 245 24.09 12.80 -12.50
N ASN A 246 24.94 12.06 -11.77
CA ASN A 246 25.52 10.79 -12.21
C ASN A 246 25.46 9.75 -11.08
N LEU A 247 24.29 9.58 -10.45
CA LEU A 247 24.12 8.56 -9.42
C LEU A 247 24.31 7.17 -10.03
N ASN A 248 25.23 6.38 -9.47
CA ASN A 248 25.51 5.04 -9.93
C ASN A 248 24.44 4.05 -9.44
N CYS A 249 23.63 3.53 -10.35
CA CYS A 249 22.54 2.59 -10.11
C CYS A 249 22.87 1.20 -10.70
N ASN A 250 24.06 0.68 -10.41
CA ASN A 250 24.50 -0.62 -10.91
C ASN A 250 24.00 -1.80 -10.07
N HIS A 251 23.45 -1.57 -8.87
CA HIS A 251 22.83 -2.62 -8.08
C HIS A 251 21.49 -3.02 -8.70
N HIS A 252 21.19 -4.31 -8.71
CA HIS A 252 19.92 -4.77 -9.23
C HIS A 252 19.40 -6.03 -8.56
N LEU A 253 18.08 -6.04 -8.35
CA LEU A 253 17.30 -7.23 -8.03
C LEU A 253 16.92 -7.96 -9.33
N LYS A 254 16.80 -9.28 -9.27
CA LYS A 254 16.49 -10.15 -10.41
C LYS A 254 15.15 -10.88 -10.23
N PRO A 255 13.99 -10.18 -10.28
CA PRO A 255 12.69 -10.82 -10.18
C PRO A 255 12.48 -11.76 -11.39
N SER A 256 12.69 -13.05 -11.19
CA SER A 256 12.67 -14.03 -12.28
C SER A 256 11.40 -14.85 -12.36
N LYS A 257 10.52 -14.77 -11.35
CA LYS A 257 9.29 -15.56 -11.28
C LYS A 257 8.15 -14.83 -11.97
N ARG A 258 7.47 -15.54 -12.85
CA ARG A 258 6.18 -15.13 -13.39
C ARG A 258 5.08 -15.37 -12.34
N ASN A 259 3.97 -14.64 -12.42
CA ASN A 259 2.81 -14.81 -11.53
C ASN A 259 2.11 -16.18 -11.68
N ASN A 260 2.37 -16.92 -12.76
CA ASN A 260 1.78 -18.23 -13.01
C ASN A 260 2.44 -19.29 -12.12
N GLU A 261 1.63 -19.99 -11.32
CA GLU A 261 2.10 -21.11 -10.51
C GLU A 261 2.65 -22.24 -11.39
N GLY A 262 3.82 -22.79 -11.02
CA GLY A 262 4.47 -23.89 -11.75
C GLY A 262 5.40 -23.47 -12.89
N ASP A 263 5.51 -22.18 -13.22
CA ASP A 263 6.52 -21.71 -14.18
C ASP A 263 7.93 -21.80 -13.57
N THR A 264 8.77 -22.66 -14.14
CA THR A 264 10.17 -22.87 -13.73
C THR A 264 11.16 -22.10 -14.59
N LYS A 265 10.69 -21.36 -15.61
CA LYS A 265 11.56 -20.59 -16.51
C LYS A 265 12.12 -19.37 -15.79
N HIS A 266 13.42 -19.12 -15.99
CA HIS A 266 14.07 -17.91 -15.50
C HIS A 266 13.93 -16.78 -16.52
N TYR A 267 13.27 -15.69 -16.10
CA TYR A 267 13.17 -14.47 -16.90
C TYR A 267 14.17 -13.41 -16.42
N HIS A 268 14.67 -12.61 -17.37
CA HIS A 268 15.77 -11.67 -17.14
C HIS A 268 15.32 -10.28 -16.67
N LYS A 269 14.21 -10.18 -15.91
CA LYS A 269 13.74 -8.88 -15.41
C LYS A 269 14.66 -8.33 -14.33
N ARG A 270 14.75 -7.01 -14.24
CA ARG A 270 15.66 -6.31 -13.32
C ARG A 270 14.98 -5.11 -12.66
N ILE A 271 15.37 -4.83 -11.42
CA ILE A 271 15.11 -3.55 -10.77
C ILE A 271 16.44 -2.93 -10.41
N TYR A 272 16.82 -1.85 -11.11
CA TYR A 272 18.09 -1.17 -10.92
C TYR A 272 17.97 -0.05 -9.89
N PHE A 273 18.93 0.03 -8.98
CA PHE A 273 18.94 1.03 -7.93
C PHE A 273 20.36 1.46 -7.52
N GLY A 274 20.45 2.64 -6.91
CA GLY A 274 21.66 3.22 -6.33
C GLY A 274 21.39 3.77 -4.93
N PHE A 275 22.39 4.45 -4.37
CA PHE A 275 22.36 4.95 -2.99
C PHE A 275 22.65 6.43 -2.91
N ILE A 276 21.70 7.20 -2.38
CA ILE A 276 21.84 8.64 -2.15
C ILE A 276 22.29 8.85 -0.70
N PRO A 277 23.47 9.44 -0.43
CA PRO A 277 23.87 9.77 0.94
C PRO A 277 22.97 10.88 1.50
N ILE A 278 22.37 10.63 2.66
CA ILE A 278 21.62 11.65 3.42
C ILE A 278 22.58 12.39 4.37
N ASN A 279 23.43 11.62 5.05
CA ASN A 279 24.47 12.11 5.94
C ASN A 279 25.66 11.12 5.94
N GLU A 280 26.60 11.27 6.86
CA GLU A 280 27.83 10.45 6.92
C GLU A 280 27.57 8.94 7.07
N SER A 281 26.40 8.60 7.64
CA SER A 281 26.05 7.25 8.09
C SER A 281 24.79 6.68 7.45
N GLU A 282 23.97 7.50 6.80
CA GLU A 282 22.62 7.14 6.35
C GLU A 282 22.44 7.37 4.85
N TYR A 283 21.78 6.42 4.19
CA TYR A 283 21.58 6.42 2.75
C TYR A 283 20.13 6.10 2.38
N LYS A 284 19.58 6.84 1.41
CA LYS A 284 18.34 6.48 0.71
C LYS A 284 18.64 5.55 -0.46
N ILE A 285 17.65 4.72 -0.80
CA ILE A 285 17.66 3.92 -2.03
C ILE A 285 16.95 4.70 -3.14
N ALA A 286 17.60 4.77 -4.31
CA ALA A 286 17.10 5.43 -5.50
C ALA A 286 16.92 4.42 -6.64
N ILE A 287 15.69 4.21 -7.11
CA ILE A 287 15.36 3.26 -8.18
C ILE A 287 15.42 3.96 -9.53
N ALA A 288 16.22 3.42 -10.44
CA ALA A 288 16.44 3.97 -11.78
C ALA A 288 15.54 3.34 -12.85
N ALA A 289 15.23 2.04 -12.72
CA ALA A 289 14.44 1.30 -13.71
C ALA A 289 13.80 0.06 -13.08
N ILE A 290 12.61 -0.30 -13.56
CA ILE A 290 11.84 -1.48 -13.13
C ILE A 290 11.41 -2.26 -14.38
N GLY A 291 11.82 -3.52 -14.47
CA GLY A 291 11.44 -4.41 -15.56
C GLY A 291 12.61 -4.76 -16.48
N PRO A 292 13.06 -3.83 -17.35
CA PRO A 292 13.98 -4.15 -18.43
C PRO A 292 15.41 -4.35 -17.93
N HIS A 293 16.18 -5.12 -18.69
CA HIS A 293 17.63 -5.22 -18.51
C HIS A 293 18.33 -4.01 -19.13
N ILE A 294 19.31 -3.42 -18.43
CA ILE A 294 20.15 -2.34 -18.98
C ILE A 294 21.30 -2.98 -19.76
N SER A 295 21.41 -2.66 -21.05
CA SER A 295 22.49 -3.11 -21.95
C SER A 295 23.64 -2.09 -21.95
N THR A 296 24.86 -2.59 -22.16
CA THR A 296 26.05 -1.75 -22.37
C THR A 296 26.42 -1.58 -23.85
N HIS A 297 25.64 -2.17 -24.76
CA HIS A 297 26.01 -2.29 -26.18
C HIS A 297 25.44 -1.18 -27.07
N ASN A 298 24.30 -0.59 -26.70
CA ASN A 298 23.69 0.49 -27.47
C ASN A 298 23.81 1.84 -26.73
N SER A 299 24.53 2.79 -27.33
CA SER A 299 24.74 4.11 -26.76
C SER A 299 23.52 5.03 -26.78
N GLN A 300 22.53 4.74 -27.65
CA GLN A 300 21.31 5.53 -27.86
C GLN A 300 20.12 5.03 -27.04
N ASP A 301 20.08 3.73 -26.73
CA ASP A 301 19.09 3.13 -25.84
C ASP A 301 19.79 2.22 -24.83
N ARG A 302 19.75 2.62 -23.55
CA ARG A 302 20.38 1.85 -22.47
C ARG A 302 19.61 0.59 -22.11
N TYR A 303 18.38 0.42 -22.56
CA TYR A 303 17.60 -0.78 -22.27
C TYR A 303 17.73 -1.77 -23.43
N ALA A 304 18.02 -3.03 -23.11
CA ALA A 304 18.12 -4.07 -24.13
C ALA A 304 16.72 -4.36 -24.73
N PRO A 305 16.60 -4.59 -26.05
CA PRO A 305 15.51 -5.40 -26.57
C PRO A 305 15.66 -6.79 -25.95
N GLU A 306 14.66 -7.30 -25.22
CA GLU A 306 14.75 -8.66 -24.70
C GLU A 306 14.73 -9.63 -25.89
N SER A 307 15.74 -10.50 -25.97
CA SER A 307 15.84 -11.60 -26.95
C SER A 307 14.95 -12.77 -26.57
#